data_AF-A0A9E3WSR7-F1
#
_entry.id   AF-A0A9E3WSR7-F1
#
_cell.length_a   1.000
_cell.length_b   1.000
_cell.length_c   1.000
_cell.angle_alpha   90.00
_cell.angle_beta   90.00
_cell.angle_gamma   90.00
#
_symmetry.space_group_name_H-M   'P 1'
#
loop_
_entity.id
_entity.type
_entity.pdbx_description
1 polymer ?
#
loop_
_entity_poly.entity_id
_entity_poly.type
_entity_poly.pdbx_seq_one_letter_code
_entity_poly.pdbx_strand_id
1 'polypeptide(L)' 'MTTKIEQINQERMDALSPKERIARSGRMLRWARACIARQIQAQRGPLSDERLKWEVALRMYGSDPRARATIERKLADVSD' A
#
# COMPACT_ATOMS: atom_id res chain seq x y z
N MET A 1 12.02 -27.58 -2.03
CA MET A 1 11.23 -28.03 -0.87
C MET A 1 10.51 -26.83 -0.30
N THR A 2 9.19 -26.87 -0.21
CA THR A 2 8.39 -25.82 0.44
C THR A 2 8.53 -25.95 1.95
N THR A 3 8.72 -24.84 2.66
CA THR A 3 8.86 -24.83 4.11
C THR A 3 7.54 -25.14 4.79
N LYS A 4 7.58 -25.66 6.03
CA LYS A 4 6.37 -25.92 6.84
C LYS A 4 5.51 -24.66 7.04
N ILE A 5 6.13 -23.48 7.09
CA ILE A 5 5.45 -22.19 7.24
C ILE A 5 4.66 -21.85 5.97
N GLU A 6 5.30 -22.01 4.80
CA GLU A 6 4.65 -21.78 3.51
C GLU A 6 3.47 -22.73 3.30
N GLN A 7 3.62 -24.00 3.69
CA GLN A 7 2.55 -25.00 3.60
C GLN A 7 1.34 -24.62 4.47
N ILE A 8 1.55 -24.26 5.76
CA ILE A 8 0.48 -23.81 6.66
C ILE A 8 -0.19 -22.54 6.11
N ASN A 9 0.59 -21.61 5.55
CA ASN A 9 0.02 -20.40 4.97
C ASN A 9 -0.85 -20.73 3.75
N GLN A 10 -0.42 -21.65 2.90
CA GLN A 10 -1.19 -22.09 1.74
C GLN A 10 -2.51 -22.74 2.15
N GLU A 11 -2.48 -23.69 3.09
CA GLU A 11 -3.69 -24.34 3.62
C GLU A 11 -4.69 -23.32 4.19
N ARG A 12 -4.19 -22.31 4.92
CA ARG A 12 -5.03 -21.22 5.44
C ARG A 12 -5.61 -20.36 4.34
N MET A 13 -4.89 -20.12 3.25
CA MET A 13 -5.39 -19.37 2.10
C MET A 13 -6.46 -20.16 1.34
N ASP A 14 -6.28 -21.47 1.21
CA ASP A 14 -7.20 -22.38 0.54
C ASP A 14 -8.52 -22.54 1.29
N ALA A 15 -8.49 -22.45 2.62
CA ALA A 15 -9.70 -22.46 3.46
C ALA A 15 -10.55 -21.18 3.39
N LEU A 16 -10.04 -20.06 2.83
CA LEU A 16 -10.79 -18.80 2.77
C LEU A 16 -11.84 -18.82 1.67
N SER A 17 -13.06 -18.39 2.01
CA SER A 17 -14.07 -18.03 1.01
C SER A 17 -13.62 -16.83 0.15
N PRO A 18 -14.20 -16.62 -1.05
CA PRO A 18 -13.87 -15.46 -1.89
C PRO A 18 -14.00 -14.12 -1.15
N LYS A 19 -15.05 -13.96 -0.33
CA LYS A 19 -15.27 -12.75 0.48
C LYS A 19 -14.14 -12.51 1.47
N GLU A 20 -13.69 -13.56 2.16
CA GLU A 20 -12.62 -13.47 3.14
C GLU A 20 -11.26 -13.22 2.48
N ARG A 21 -11.02 -13.79 1.29
CA ARG A 21 -9.83 -13.51 0.49
C ARG A 21 -9.75 -12.02 0.15
N ILE A 22 -10.83 -11.42 -0.35
CA ILE A 22 -10.87 -9.97 -0.65
C ILE A 22 -10.68 -9.14 0.62
N ALA A 23 -11.35 -9.49 1.71
CA ALA A 23 -11.20 -8.77 2.98
C ALA A 23 -9.76 -8.84 3.52
N ARG A 24 -9.10 -9.99 3.38
CA ARG A 24 -7.69 -10.18 3.74
C ARG A 24 -6.76 -9.34 2.85
N SER A 25 -6.94 -9.36 1.53
CA SER A 25 -6.16 -8.53 0.61
C SER A 25 -6.33 -7.04 0.92
N GLY A 26 -7.54 -6.60 1.26
CA GLY A 26 -7.81 -5.23 1.70
C GLY A 26 -7.07 -4.87 2.99
N ARG A 27 -7.01 -5.78 3.98
CA ARG A 27 -6.21 -5.58 5.20
C ARG A 27 -4.72 -5.47 4.92
N MET A 28 -4.18 -6.36 4.06
CA MET A 28 -2.77 -6.34 3.68
C MET A 28 -2.41 -5.05 2.94
N LEU A 29 -3.26 -4.59 2.02
CA LEU A 29 -3.05 -3.33 1.30
C LEU A 29 -3.04 -2.13 2.26
N ARG A 30 -3.95 -2.07 3.23
CA ARG A 30 -3.96 -1.02 4.26
C ARG A 30 -2.68 -1.05 5.10
N TRP A 31 -2.26 -2.24 5.53
CA TRP A 31 -1.03 -2.41 6.29
C TRP A 31 0.21 -1.92 5.50
N ALA A 32 0.33 -2.32 4.24
CA ALA A 32 1.43 -1.90 3.37
C ALA A 32 1.47 -0.37 3.19
N ARG A 33 0.31 0.26 2.94
CA ARG A 33 0.19 1.73 2.87
C ARG A 33 0.63 2.40 4.16
N ALA A 34 0.25 1.87 5.32
CA ALA A 34 0.64 2.42 6.62
C ALA A 34 2.15 2.30 6.87
N CYS A 35 2.79 1.21 6.44
CA CYS A 35 4.24 1.07 6.50
C CYS A 35 4.95 2.13 5.66
N ILE A 36 4.49 2.35 4.42
CA ILE A 36 5.05 3.38 3.54
C ILE A 36 4.83 4.78 4.12
N ALA A 37 3.64 5.06 4.65
CA ALA A 37 3.32 6.35 5.26
C ALA A 37 4.28 6.69 6.40
N ARG A 38 4.51 5.75 7.33
CA ARG A 38 5.49 5.91 8.43
C ARG A 38 6.90 6.16 7.92
N GLN A 39 7.33 5.46 6.87
CA GLN A 39 8.66 5.69 6.27
C GLN A 39 8.77 7.10 5.67
N ILE A 40 7.74 7.58 4.98
CA ILE A 40 7.73 8.92 4.39
C ILE A 40 7.79 9.98 5.49
N GLN A 41 6.95 9.85 6.53
CA GLN A 41 6.95 10.80 7.65
C GLN A 41 8.28 10.80 8.40
N ALA A 42 8.91 9.64 8.58
CA ALA A 42 10.24 9.57 9.18
C ALA A 42 11.33 10.28 8.35
N GLN A 43 11.17 10.35 7.02
CA GLN A 43 12.14 10.97 6.11
C GLN A 43 11.89 12.46 5.89
N ARG A 44 10.63 12.90 5.88
CA ARG A 44 10.22 14.25 5.46
C ARG A 44 9.60 15.09 6.57
N GLY A 45 9.36 14.50 7.74
CA GLY A 45 8.61 15.13 8.81
C GLY A 45 7.09 14.97 8.65
N PRO A 46 6.31 15.63 9.52
CA PRO A 46 4.85 15.65 9.42
C PRO A 46 4.39 16.24 8.07
N LEU A 47 3.39 15.61 7.47
CA LEU A 47 2.73 16.05 6.24
C LEU A 47 1.23 16.09 6.52
N SER A 48 0.48 16.87 5.73
CA SER A 48 -0.98 16.78 5.76
C SER A 48 -1.44 15.37 5.35
N ASP A 49 -2.59 14.92 5.87
CA ASP A 49 -3.14 13.59 5.52
C ASP A 49 -3.34 13.44 4.01
N GLU A 50 -3.73 14.52 3.33
CA GLU A 50 -3.92 14.54 1.89
C GLU A 50 -2.60 14.42 1.13
N ARG A 51 -1.56 15.17 1.54
CA ARG A 51 -0.22 15.04 0.95
C ARG A 51 0.32 13.63 1.14
N LEU A 52 0.27 13.11 2.37
CA LEU A 52 0.79 11.81 2.72
C LEU A 52 0.12 10.69 1.91
N LYS A 53 -1.19 10.77 1.69
CA LYS A 53 -1.94 9.83 0.84
C LYS A 53 -1.36 9.79 -0.58
N TRP A 54 -1.09 10.92 -1.20
CA TRP A 54 -0.56 10.96 -2.57
C TRP A 54 0.92 10.57 -2.66
N GLU A 55 1.73 10.91 -1.66
CA GLU A 55 3.12 10.45 -1.57
C GLU A 55 3.20 8.91 -1.42
N VAL A 56 2.31 8.32 -0.61
CA VAL A 56 2.16 6.86 -0.53
C VAL A 56 1.73 6.28 -1.88
N ALA A 57 0.78 6.91 -2.58
CA ALA A 57 0.36 6.47 -3.91
C ALA A 57 1.52 6.51 -4.92
N LEU A 58 2.32 7.57 -4.89
CA LEU A 58 3.49 7.71 -5.77
C LEU A 58 4.51 6.60 -5.53
N ARG A 59 4.77 6.24 -4.26
CA ARG A 59 5.68 5.14 -3.91
C ARG A 59 5.16 3.78 -4.41
N MET A 60 3.85 3.54 -4.33
CA MET A 60 3.26 2.25 -4.71
C MET A 60 3.07 2.06 -6.21
N TYR A 61 2.70 3.13 -6.93
CA TYR A 61 2.23 3.04 -8.32
C TYR A 61 3.05 3.88 -9.30
N GLY A 62 4.04 4.65 -8.84
CA GLY A 62 4.81 5.57 -9.68
C GLY A 62 5.74 4.92 -10.69
N SER A 63 5.84 3.59 -10.72
CA SER A 63 6.51 2.85 -11.79
C SER A 63 5.71 2.84 -13.10
N ASP A 64 4.38 2.97 -13.03
CA ASP A 64 3.54 3.18 -14.21
C ASP A 64 3.53 4.67 -14.59
N PRO A 65 3.95 5.05 -15.82
CA PRO A 65 4.06 6.46 -16.21
C PRO A 65 2.73 7.22 -16.15
N ARG A 66 1.61 6.57 -16.46
CA ARG A 66 0.29 7.21 -16.48
C ARG A 66 -0.23 7.48 -15.07
N ALA A 67 -0.06 6.51 -14.17
CA ALA A 67 -0.36 6.65 -12.75
C ALA A 67 0.52 7.73 -12.14
N ARG A 68 1.83 7.70 -12.40
CA ARG A 68 2.79 8.71 -11.95
C ARG A 68 2.35 10.12 -12.33
N ALA A 69 2.10 10.38 -13.61
CA ALA A 69 1.70 11.71 -14.08
C ALA A 69 0.38 12.19 -13.46
N THR A 70 -0.56 11.28 -13.18
CA THR A 70 -1.81 11.63 -12.50
C THR A 70 -1.57 11.98 -11.03
N ILE A 71 -0.72 11.23 -10.34
CA ILE A 71 -0.39 11.44 -8.93
C ILE A 71 0.43 12.73 -8.77
N GLU A 72 1.41 12.99 -9.63
CA GLU A 72 2.23 14.21 -9.59
C GLU A 72 1.40 15.47 -9.79
N ARG A 73 0.41 15.46 -10.69
CA ARG A 73 -0.55 16.56 -10.81
C ARG A 73 -1.31 16.81 -9.50
N LYS A 74 -1.78 15.73 -8.85
CA LYS A 74 -2.45 15.85 -7.55
C LYS A 74 -1.53 16.35 -6.45
N LEU A 75 -0.26 15.95 -6.46
CA LEU A 75 0.73 16.49 -5.53
C LEU A 75 1.02 17.97 -5.78
N ALA A 76 0.95 18.46 -7.02
CA ALA A 76 1.10 19.89 -7.30
C ALA A 76 -0.08 20.72 -6.77
N ASP A 77 -1.28 20.14 -6.71
CA ASP A 77 -2.51 20.80 -6.24
C ASP A 77 -2.66 20.80 -4.70
N VAL A 78 -1.87 19.98 -3.98
CA VAL A 78 -1.99 19.79 -2.53
C VAL A 78 -0.91 20.59 -1.80
N SER A 79 -1.35 21.53 -0.96
CA SER A 79 -0.49 22.27 -0.04
C SER A 79 -0.15 21.46 1.22
N ASP A 80 1.03 21.71 1.77
CA ASP A 80 1.43 21.28 3.13
C ASP A 80 1.19 22.40 4.14
#